data_AF-A0A0F9PHM3-F1
#
_entry.id   AF-A0A0F9PHM3-F1
#
_cell.length_a   1.000
_cell.length_b   1.000
_cell.length_c   1.000
_cell.angle_alpha   90.00
_cell.angle_beta   90.00
_cell.angle_gamma   90.00
#
_symmetry.space_group_name_H-M   'P 1'
#
loop_
_entity.id
_entity.type
_entity.pdbx_description
1 polymer ?
#
loop_
_entity_poly.entity_id
_entity_poly.type
_entity_poly.pdbx_seq_one_letter_code
_entity_poly.pdbx_strand_id
1 'polypeptide(L)' 'MAKEHNGCEWKRDAAGGYYTTECNNRFEDDYGCTMEEYGYKFCPYCGKPIVSKP' A
#
# COMPACT_ATOMS: atom_id res chain seq x y z
N MET A 1 18.13 17.99 0.90
CA MET A 1 17.91 16.76 1.68
C MET A 1 16.67 16.07 1.13
N ALA A 2 16.78 15.34 0.03
CA ALA A 2 15.63 14.58 -0.50
C ALA A 2 15.46 13.38 0.44
N LYS A 3 14.39 13.36 1.21
CA LYS A 3 14.06 12.22 2.05
C LYS A 3 13.76 11.07 1.08
N GLU A 4 14.71 10.15 0.93
CA GLU A 4 14.59 8.93 0.13
C GLU A 4 13.50 8.05 0.75
N HIS A 5 12.24 8.41 0.53
CA HIS A 5 11.12 7.51 0.70
C HIS A 5 11.14 6.56 -0.48
N ASN A 6 12.00 5.54 -0.36
CA ASN A 6 12.14 4.45 -1.33
C ASN A 6 10.96 3.48 -1.28
N GLY A 7 9.75 3.92 -0.94
CA GLY A 7 8.58 3.06 -0.83
C GLY A 7 7.26 3.83 -0.95
N CYS A 8 6.18 3.09 -1.18
CA CYS A 8 4.82 3.60 -1.18
C CYS A 8 4.14 3.13 0.11
N GLU A 9 3.84 4.05 1.02
CA GLU A 9 3.12 3.72 2.24
C GLU A 9 1.65 3.42 1.92
N TRP A 10 1.18 2.26 2.35
CA TRP A 10 -0.23 1.88 2.16
C TRP A 10 -0.89 1.78 3.51
N LYS A 11 -1.92 2.59 3.73
CA LYS A 11 -2.68 2.65 4.97
C LYS A 11 -3.98 1.91 4.79
N ARG A 12 -4.20 0.88 5.61
CA ARG A 12 -5.50 0.20 5.66
C ARG A 12 -6.52 1.17 6.26
N ASP A 13 -7.68 1.26 5.64
CA ASP A 13 -8.81 1.94 6.26
C ASP A 13 -9.23 1.18 7.53
N ALA A 14 -9.68 1.90 8.56
CA ALA A 14 -10.12 1.31 9.82
C ALA A 14 -11.31 0.35 9.65
N ALA A 15 -12.11 0.54 8.59
CA ALA A 15 -13.20 -0.36 8.23
C ALA A 15 -12.75 -1.63 7.50
N GLY A 16 -11.46 -1.73 7.12
CA GLY A 16 -10.89 -2.94 6.53
C GLY A 16 -11.35 -3.25 5.10
N GLY A 17 -11.79 -2.27 4.31
CA GLY A 17 -12.31 -2.49 2.94
C GLY A 17 -11.44 -1.94 1.80
N TYR A 18 -10.40 -1.15 2.09
CA TYR A 18 -9.46 -0.66 1.08
C TYR A 18 -8.18 -0.12 1.72
N TYR A 19 -7.15 -0.02 0.91
CA TYR A 19 -5.88 0.61 1.23
C TYR A 19 -5.73 1.93 0.50
N THR A 20 -5.35 2.97 1.25
CA THR A 20 -4.99 4.27 0.69
C THR A 20 -3.48 4.34 0.56
N THR A 21 -3.00 4.56 -0.66
CA THR A 21 -1.58 4.62 -0.97
C THR A 21 -1.05 6.05 -0.85
N GLU A 22 0.23 6.21 -0.55
CA GLU A 22 0.90 7.52 -0.50
C GLU A 22 0.85 8.24 -1.87
N CYS A 23 0.84 7.48 -2.97
CA CYS A 23 0.70 8.03 -4.31
C CYS A 23 -0.74 8.48 -4.64
N ASN A 24 -1.60 8.70 -3.63
CA ASN A 24 -3.00 9.14 -3.78
C ASN A 24 -3.84 8.19 -4.63
N ASN A 25 -3.55 6.88 -4.57
CA ASN A 25 -4.38 5.86 -5.18
C ASN A 25 -5.09 5.05 -4.09
N ARG A 26 -6.20 4.41 -4.49
CA ARG A 26 -6.97 3.53 -3.62
C ARG A 26 -6.94 2.13 -4.20
N PHE A 27 -6.54 1.17 -3.38
CA PHE A 27 -6.54 -0.24 -3.72
C PHE A 27 -7.61 -0.94 -2.90
N GLU A 28 -8.50 -1.67 -3.55
CA GLU A 28 -9.54 -2.42 -2.87
C GLU A 28 -8.94 -3.66 -2.21
N ASP A 29 -9.28 -3.86 -0.94
CA ASP A 29 -8.95 -5.09 -0.21
C ASP A 29 -9.88 -6.17 -0.77
N ASP A 30 -9.30 -7.19 -1.41
CA ASP A 30 -10.07 -8.33 -1.88
C ASP A 30 -10.20 -9.32 -0.70
N TYR A 31 -11.37 -9.30 -0.05
CA TYR A 31 -11.77 -10.26 0.98
C TYR A 31 -10.97 -10.25 2.30
N GLY A 32 -10.51 -9.09 2.75
CA GLY A 32 -9.80 -8.95 4.02
C GLY A 32 -8.33 -9.36 3.94
N CYS A 33 -7.86 -9.78 2.77
CA CYS A 33 -6.52 -10.29 2.54
C CYS A 33 -5.56 -9.12 2.29
N THR A 34 -4.50 -9.06 3.10
CA THR A 34 -3.52 -7.99 3.02
C THR A 34 -2.71 -8.09 1.72
N MET A 35 -2.18 -6.96 1.22
CA MET A 35 -1.28 -7.00 0.06
C MET A 35 -0.04 -7.87 0.28
N GLU A 36 0.42 -8.04 1.53
CA GLU A 36 1.49 -8.99 1.86
C GLU A 36 1.07 -10.44 1.65
N GLU A 37 -0.16 -10.80 2.06
CA GLU A 37 -0.73 -12.13 1.81
C GLU A 37 -0.96 -12.41 0.33
N TYR A 38 -1.32 -11.38 -0.44
CA TYR A 38 -1.37 -11.45 -1.91
C TYR A 38 0.02 -11.47 -2.58
N GLY A 39 1.09 -11.23 -1.84
CA GLY A 39 2.46 -11.20 -2.38
C GLY A 39 2.84 -9.93 -3.15
N TYR A 40 2.08 -8.85 -3.00
CA TYR A 40 2.42 -7.56 -3.60
C TYR A 40 3.63 -6.93 -2.90
N LYS A 41 4.77 -6.96 -3.58
CA LYS A 41 6.01 -6.31 -3.11
C LYS A 41 6.14 -4.85 -3.58
N PHE A 42 5.44 -4.50 -4.66
CA PHE A 42 5.53 -3.18 -5.30
C PHE A 42 4.14 -2.61 -5.58
N CYS A 43 4.02 -1.30 -5.43
CA CYS A 43 2.80 -0.56 -5.69
C CYS A 43 2.53 -0.57 -7.21
N PRO A 44 1.41 -1.14 -7.70
CA PRO A 44 1.11 -1.16 -9.14
C PRO A 44 0.91 0.24 -9.73
N TYR A 45 0.62 1.26 -8.91
CA TYR A 45 0.36 2.62 -9.38
C TYR A 45 1.62 3.45 -9.59
N CYS A 46 2.58 3.35 -8.66
CA CYS A 46 3.79 4.19 -8.69
C CYS A 46 5.09 3.40 -8.85
N GLY A 47 5.02 2.06 -8.89
CA GLY A 47 6.18 1.16 -9.04
C GLY A 47 7.13 1.10 -7.85
N LYS A 48 6.90 1.90 -6.80
CA LYS A 48 7.72 1.88 -5.57
C LYS A 48 7.39 0.66 -4.72
N PRO A 49 8.34 0.10 -3.96
CA PRO A 49 8.05 -1.04 -3.08
C PRO A 49 7.03 -0.64 -2.03
N ILE A 50 6.12 -1.55 -1.69
CA ILE A 50 5.08 -1.27 -0.69
C ILE A 50 5.72 -1.31 0.70
N VAL A 51 5.42 -0.29 1.51
CA VAL A 51 5.77 -0.24 2.92
C VAL A 51 4.47 -0.17 3.71
N SER A 52 3.98 -1.34 4.11
CA SER A 52 2.93 -1.45 5.13
C SER A 52 3.56 -1.09 6.47
N LYS A 53 2.97 -0.14 7.21
CA LYS A 53 3.21 -0.08 8.66
C LYS A 53 2.15 -0.95 9.33
N PRO A 54 2.54 -1.86 10.24
CA PRO A 54 1.61 -2.61 11.06
C PRO A 54 0.77 -1.68 11.94
#